data_AF-A0A1C5JV83-F1
#
_entry.id   AF-A0A1C5JV83-F1
#
_cell.length_a   1.000
_cell.length_b   1.000
_cell.length_c   1.000
_cell.angle_alpha   90.00
_cell.angle_beta   90.00
_cell.angle_gamma   90.00
#
_symmetry.space_group_name_H-M   'P 1'
#
loop_
_entity.id
_entity.type
_entity.pdbx_description
1 polymer ?
#
loop_
_entity_poly.entity_id
_entity_poly.type
_entity_poly.pdbx_seq_one_letter_code
_entity_poly.pdbx_strand_id
1 'polypeptide(L)'
;MASVYDVYGLRSRELGDQLDQLAAALDVRWEERHSEYRGVYHHAPVGDGEFLVQSNDLRDESGSYLQLPNFPEHRFLLFVNEHDSPDDVRRRLGGLPQWEFLRRRTLD
;
A
#
# COMPACT_ATOMS: atom_id res chain seq x y z
N MET A 1 12.98 -10.59 -15.15
CA MET A 1 12.61 -9.16 -15.17
C MET A 1 12.71 -8.70 -13.74
N ALA A 2 13.33 -7.55 -13.47
CA ALA A 2 13.47 -7.06 -12.11
C ALA A 2 12.09 -6.57 -11.60
N SER A 3 11.65 -7.06 -10.45
CA SER A 3 10.36 -6.68 -9.86
C SER A 3 10.49 -5.32 -9.17
N VAL A 4 9.61 -4.38 -9.51
CA VAL A 4 9.56 -3.04 -8.90
C VAL A 4 8.48 -2.99 -7.83
N TYR A 5 8.84 -2.50 -6.65
CA TYR A 5 7.96 -2.35 -5.50
C TYR A 5 7.91 -0.88 -5.07
N ASP A 6 6.80 -0.22 -5.36
CA ASP A 6 6.56 1.14 -4.87
C ASP A 6 5.75 1.09 -3.57
N VAL A 7 6.07 2.00 -2.65
CA VAL A 7 5.31 2.18 -1.41
C VAL A 7 4.86 3.61 -1.28
N TYR A 8 3.57 3.77 -0.97
CA TYR A 8 2.93 5.05 -0.67
C TYR A 8 2.41 5.05 0.76
N GLY A 9 2.39 6.22 1.40
CA GLY A 9 1.96 6.38 2.78
C GLY A 9 0.80 7.36 2.91
N LEU A 10 -0.11 7.05 3.84
CA LEU A 10 -1.20 7.94 4.26
C LEU A 10 -1.04 8.25 5.74
N ARG A 11 -1.06 9.55 6.10
CA ARG A 11 -0.89 10.03 7.48
C ARG A 11 -2.20 10.08 8.29
N SER A 12 -3.33 9.86 7.64
CA SER A 12 -4.65 9.87 8.27
C SER A 12 -4.76 8.83 9.38
N ARG A 13 -5.56 9.11 10.42
CA ARG A 13 -5.83 8.16 11.52
C ARG A 13 -6.72 7.00 11.09
N GLU A 14 -7.51 7.20 10.05
CA GLU A 14 -8.46 6.22 9.50
C GLU A 14 -8.42 6.26 7.98
N LEU A 15 -8.84 5.16 7.34
CA LEU A 15 -8.92 5.10 5.88
C LEU A 15 -10.09 5.93 5.34
N GLY A 16 -11.26 5.97 6.00
CA GLY A 16 -12.43 6.68 5.49
C GLY A 16 -12.68 6.38 4.00
N ASP A 17 -12.90 7.42 3.20
CA ASP A 17 -13.13 7.28 1.74
C ASP A 17 -11.84 7.01 0.92
N GLN A 18 -10.68 6.86 1.57
CA GLN A 18 -9.39 6.70 0.86
C GLN A 18 -9.29 5.41 0.08
N LEU A 19 -9.91 4.32 0.56
CA LEU A 19 -9.96 3.06 -0.19
C LEU A 19 -10.74 3.22 -1.49
N ASP A 20 -11.88 3.90 -1.46
CA ASP A 20 -12.70 4.15 -2.65
C ASP A 20 -11.99 5.07 -3.64
N GLN A 21 -11.30 6.11 -3.14
CA GLN A 21 -10.48 6.98 -3.97
C GLN A 21 -9.33 6.22 -4.65
N LEU A 22 -8.65 5.33 -3.91
CA LEU A 22 -7.62 4.46 -4.49
C LEU A 22 -8.21 3.48 -5.50
N ALA A 23 -9.36 2.86 -5.20
CA ALA A 23 -10.05 1.93 -6.09
C ALA A 23 -10.38 2.62 -7.42
N ALA A 24 -10.92 3.84 -7.37
CA ALA A 24 -11.24 4.62 -8.55
C ALA A 24 -9.99 5.05 -9.33
N ALA A 25 -8.92 5.47 -8.65
CA ALA A 25 -7.69 5.90 -9.31
C ALA A 25 -6.94 4.75 -9.97
N LEU A 26 -6.94 3.57 -9.36
CA LEU A 26 -6.23 2.39 -9.82
C LEU A 26 -7.10 1.48 -10.71
N ASP A 27 -8.41 1.74 -10.79
CA ASP A 27 -9.40 0.92 -11.49
C ASP A 27 -9.44 -0.52 -10.94
N VAL A 28 -9.53 -0.65 -9.62
CA VAL A 28 -9.52 -1.94 -8.92
C VAL A 28 -10.68 -2.09 -7.96
N ARG A 29 -10.91 -3.32 -7.51
CA ARG A 29 -11.80 -3.62 -6.39
C ARG A 29 -10.99 -4.23 -5.26
N TRP A 30 -11.18 -3.70 -4.06
CA TRP A 30 -10.52 -4.21 -2.86
C TRP A 30 -11.24 -5.44 -2.32
N GLU A 31 -10.46 -6.46 -1.99
CA GLU A 31 -10.87 -7.58 -1.18
C GLU A 31 -10.34 -7.39 0.24
N GLU A 32 -11.23 -7.31 1.21
CA GLU A 32 -10.83 -7.33 2.61
C GLU A 32 -10.29 -8.71 2.98
N ARG A 33 -9.15 -8.72 3.67
CA ARG A 33 -8.45 -9.90 4.14
C ARG A 33 -8.06 -9.70 5.60
N HIS A 34 -7.92 -10.83 6.29
CA HIS A 34 -7.64 -10.87 7.73
C HIS A 34 -6.33 -11.63 7.95
N SER A 35 -5.45 -11.05 8.76
CA SER A 35 -4.17 -11.65 9.16
C SER A 35 -3.96 -11.45 10.65
N GLU A 36 -3.49 -12.48 11.35
CA GLU A 36 -3.12 -12.36 12.78
C GLU A 36 -1.99 -11.34 12.99
N TYR A 37 -1.16 -11.13 11.98
CA TYR A 37 0.00 -10.26 12.02
C TYR A 37 -0.29 -8.81 11.59
N ARG A 38 -1.12 -8.65 10.55
CA ARG A 38 -1.44 -7.34 9.95
C ARG A 38 -2.77 -6.76 10.41
N GLY A 39 -3.61 -7.57 11.06
CA GLY A 39 -5.01 -7.27 11.24
C GLY A 39 -5.76 -7.30 9.90
N VAL A 40 -6.69 -6.36 9.74
CA VAL A 40 -7.42 -6.17 8.49
C VAL A 40 -6.54 -5.46 7.47
N TYR A 41 -6.51 -6.00 6.25
CA TYR A 41 -5.86 -5.38 5.10
C TYR A 41 -6.71 -5.55 3.84
N HIS A 42 -6.44 -4.72 2.84
CA HIS A 42 -7.18 -4.73 1.57
C HIS A 42 -6.24 -5.13 0.44
N HIS A 43 -6.65 -6.10 -0.35
CA HIS A 43 -5.87 -6.68 -1.43
C HIS A 43 -6.60 -6.52 -2.75
N ALA A 44 -5.88 -6.18 -3.82
CA ALA A 44 -6.40 -6.18 -5.18
C ALA A 44 -5.35 -6.79 -6.12
N PRO A 45 -5.61 -7.99 -6.70
CA PRO A 45 -4.74 -8.57 -7.71
C PRO A 45 -4.88 -7.83 -9.04
N VAL A 46 -3.76 -7.55 -9.74
CA VAL A 46 -3.73 -6.82 -11.02
C VAL A 46 -2.70 -7.43 -11.96
N GLY A 47 -3.18 -8.21 -12.92
CA GLY A 47 -2.28 -8.96 -13.82
C GLY A 47 -1.42 -9.94 -13.02
N ASP A 48 -0.10 -9.83 -13.18
CA ASP A 48 0.88 -10.61 -12.42
C ASP A 48 1.28 -9.95 -11.08
N GLY A 49 0.78 -8.74 -10.80
CA GLY A 49 1.08 -7.99 -9.58
C GLY A 49 -0.11 -7.87 -8.62
N GLU A 50 0.10 -7.09 -7.57
CA GLU A 50 -0.94 -6.83 -6.55
C GLU A 50 -0.79 -5.44 -5.94
N PHE A 51 -1.91 -4.93 -5.46
CA PHE A 51 -1.95 -3.81 -4.53
C PHE A 51 -2.35 -4.29 -3.15
N LEU A 52 -1.67 -3.78 -2.11
CA LEU A 52 -1.99 -4.06 -0.72
C LEU A 52 -2.10 -2.75 0.06
N VAL A 53 -3.25 -2.51 0.69
CA VAL A 53 -3.44 -1.42 1.65
C VAL A 53 -3.54 -2.00 3.05
N GLN A 54 -2.70 -1.51 3.96
CA GLN A 54 -2.67 -2.00 5.34
C GLN A 54 -2.15 -0.98 6.33
N SER A 55 -2.33 -1.27 7.62
CA SER A 55 -1.69 -0.53 8.71
C SER A 55 -0.16 -0.63 8.63
N ASN A 56 0.52 0.46 8.97
CA ASN A 56 1.96 0.47 9.23
C ASN A 56 2.26 -0.12 10.63
N ASP A 57 1.31 -0.05 11.57
CA ASP A 57 1.37 -0.71 12.87
C ASP A 57 1.04 -2.21 12.70
N LEU A 58 2.03 -3.07 12.93
CA LEU A 58 1.95 -4.54 12.88
C LEU A 58 2.09 -5.15 14.26
N ARG A 59 1.74 -6.44 14.41
CA ARG A 59 1.81 -7.15 15.69
C ARG A 59 2.30 -8.59 15.52
N ASP A 60 3.27 -8.99 16.34
CA ASP A 60 3.69 -10.39 16.49
C ASP A 60 3.81 -10.81 17.97
N GLU A 61 4.42 -11.96 18.22
CA GLU A 61 4.67 -12.51 19.56
C GLU A 61 5.52 -11.57 20.45
N SER A 62 6.36 -10.73 19.84
CA SER A 62 7.23 -9.77 20.55
C SER A 62 6.55 -8.42 20.80
N GLY A 63 5.34 -8.21 20.26
CA GLY A 63 4.55 -7.00 20.47
C GLY A 63 4.26 -6.24 19.18
N SER A 64 4.04 -4.93 19.30
CA SER A 64 3.71 -4.05 18.17
C SER A 64 4.92 -3.30 17.65
N TYR A 65 4.99 -3.14 16.33
CA TYR A 65 6.06 -2.42 15.65
C TYR A 65 5.61 -1.86 14.30
N LEU A 66 6.42 -0.97 13.74
CA LEU A 66 6.15 -0.37 12.44
C LEU A 66 6.78 -1.19 11.31
N GLN A 67 6.00 -1.49 10.28
CA GLN A 67 6.52 -2.14 9.06
C GLN A 67 7.59 -1.27 8.38
N LEU A 68 7.36 0.04 8.35
CA LEU A 68 8.29 1.04 7.85
C LEU A 68 8.69 2.00 8.98
N PRO A 69 9.69 1.64 9.80
CA PRO A 69 10.09 2.44 10.95
C PRO A 69 10.70 3.80 10.59
N ASN A 70 11.17 3.99 9.34
CA ASN A 70 11.67 5.27 8.85
C ASN A 70 10.55 6.25 8.44
N PHE A 71 9.29 5.80 8.44
CA PHE A 71 8.12 6.60 8.06
C PHE A 71 6.99 6.48 9.11
N PRO A 72 7.27 6.77 10.39
CA PRO A 72 6.34 6.52 11.50
C PRO A 72 5.06 7.37 11.46
N GLU A 73 5.09 8.50 10.75
CA GLU A 73 3.94 9.39 10.57
C GLU A 73 2.89 8.85 9.59
N HIS A 74 3.25 7.85 8.77
CA HIS A 74 2.35 7.22 7.81
C HIS A 74 1.67 6.01 8.47
N ARG A 75 0.39 6.17 8.83
CA ARG A 75 -0.42 5.17 9.52
C ARG A 75 -0.84 4.02 8.63
N PHE A 76 -1.12 4.31 7.36
CA PHE A 76 -1.47 3.31 6.36
C PHE A 76 -0.48 3.33 5.21
N LEU A 77 -0.24 2.16 4.64
CA LEU A 77 0.68 1.94 3.54
C LEU A 77 -0.08 1.32 2.37
N LEU A 78 0.21 1.79 1.17
CA LEU A 78 -0.14 1.14 -0.08
C LEU A 78 1.14 0.57 -0.68
N PHE A 79 1.17 -0.76 -0.85
CA PHE A 79 2.21 -1.46 -1.58
C PHE A 79 1.74 -1.73 -3.01
N VAL A 80 2.61 -1.44 -3.96
CA VAL A 80 2.45 -1.75 -5.38
C VAL A 80 3.52 -2.78 -5.72
N ASN A 81 3.12 -4.04 -5.80
CA ASN A 81 4.03 -5.18 -5.97
C ASN A 81 3.93 -5.72 -7.40
N GLU A 82 5.08 -6.07 -7.99
CA GLU A 82 5.18 -6.89 -9.21
C GLU A 82 4.33 -6.37 -10.39
N HIS A 83 4.22 -5.04 -10.50
CA HIS A 83 3.44 -4.41 -11.55
C HIS A 83 4.33 -4.02 -12.73
N ASP A 84 3.93 -4.42 -13.95
CA ASP A 84 4.68 -4.16 -15.19
C ASP A 84 4.77 -2.67 -15.60
N SER A 85 4.09 -1.77 -14.88
CA SER A 85 3.95 -0.36 -15.24
C SER A 85 3.88 0.53 -13.99
N PRO A 86 4.93 0.51 -13.14
CA PRO A 86 4.93 1.23 -11.86
C PRO A 86 4.84 2.76 -12.05
N ASP A 87 5.33 3.28 -13.17
CA ASP A 87 5.24 4.71 -13.49
C ASP A 87 3.82 5.13 -13.89
N ASP A 88 3.03 4.23 -14.49
CA ASP A 88 1.61 4.49 -14.76
C ASP A 88 0.82 4.55 -13.44
N VAL A 89 1.09 3.62 -12.53
CA VAL A 89 0.51 3.63 -11.18
C VAL A 89 0.84 4.94 -10.46
N ARG A 90 2.11 5.35 -10.49
CA ARG A 90 2.54 6.64 -9.90
C ARG A 90 1.81 7.83 -10.51
N ARG A 91 1.64 7.86 -11.84
CA ARG A 91 0.91 8.92 -12.54
C ARG A 91 -0.55 8.97 -12.10
N ARG A 92 -1.23 7.83 -11.97
CA ARG A 92 -2.62 7.75 -11.49
C ARG A 92 -2.75 8.23 -10.05
N LEU A 93 -1.84 7.79 -9.18
CA LEU A 93 -1.80 8.22 -7.77
C LEU A 93 -1.41 9.69 -7.59
N GLY A 94 -0.81 10.33 -8.60
CA GLY A 94 -0.54 11.77 -8.58
C GLY A 94 -1.79 12.65 -8.40
N GLY A 95 -3.00 12.12 -8.66
CA GLY A 95 -4.27 12.77 -8.35
C GLY A 95 -4.72 12.67 -6.88
N LEU A 96 -4.00 11.92 -6.05
CA LEU A 96 -4.32 11.63 -4.65
C LEU A 96 -3.18 12.10 -3.73
N PRO A 97 -3.03 13.42 -3.49
CA PRO A 97 -1.86 13.98 -2.79
C PRO A 97 -1.69 13.52 -1.34
N GLN A 98 -2.73 12.94 -0.74
CA GLN A 98 -2.69 12.34 0.60
C GLN A 98 -1.96 10.99 0.64
N TRP A 99 -1.76 10.34 -0.51
CA TRP A 99 -0.93 9.15 -0.67
C TRP A 99 0.46 9.54 -1.16
N GLU A 100 1.36 9.78 -0.21
CA GLU A 100 2.71 10.26 -0.49
C GLU A 100 3.59 9.11 -0.96
N PHE A 101 4.33 9.28 -2.07
CA PHE A 101 5.33 8.30 -2.47
C PHE A 101 6.49 8.27 -1.46
N LEU A 102 6.77 7.11 -0.88
CA LEU A 102 7.80 6.96 0.14
C LEU A 102 9.11 6.40 -0.43
N ARG A 103 9.02 5.28 -1.17
CA ARG A 103 10.20 4.61 -1.74
C ARG A 103 9.85 3.66 -2.87
N ARG A 104 10.85 3.40 -3.71
CA ARG A 104 10.88 2.35 -4.73
C ARG A 104 11.97 1.36 -4.35
N ARG A 105 11.69 0.07 -4.47
CA ARG A 105 12.70 -0.99 -4.43
C ARG A 105 12.65 -1.77 -5.74
N THR A 106 13.82 -2.10 -6.26
CA THR A 106 13.97 -2.99 -7.41
C THR A 106 14.63 -4.26 -6.89
N LEU A 107 14.01 -5.41 -7.12
CA LEU A 107 14.61 -6.72 -6.86
C LEU A 107 15.14 -7.25 -8.18
N ASP A 108 16.46 -7.45 -8.24
CA ASP A 108 17.17 -8.05 -9.38
C ASP A 108 17.07 -9.59 -9.37
#